data_AF-A0AB37WP80-F1
#
_entry.id   AF-A0AB37WP80-F1
#
_cell.length_a   1.000
_cell.length_b   1.000
_cell.length_c   1.000
_cell.angle_alpha   90.00
_cell.angle_beta   90.00
_cell.angle_gamma   90.00
#
_symmetry.space_group_name_H-M   'P 1'
#
loop_
_entity.id
_entity.type
_entity.pdbx_description
1 polymer ?
#
loop_
_entity_poly.entity_id
_entity_poly.type
_entity_poly.pdbx_seq_one_letter_code
_entity_poly.pdbx_strand_id
1 'polypeptide(L)'
;MMPQHLRNIALTIEFFAVLARCAHLNYTGEAVTTRFWDCCKPSCGWNGKAQFSRPVESCTADDKPTDIAAGTGCNGGSAFQCSNQQPWAINDTLSYGYAGVYITPDLTHGGIEDAWCCACYQLNFTSEPLIGKSMIVQA
;
A
#
# COMPACT_ATOMS: atom_id res chain seq x y z
N MET A 1 -3.61 19.14 -45.43
CA MET A 1 -2.28 18.63 -45.03
C MET A 1 -1.91 19.29 -43.71
N MET A 2 -1.82 18.53 -42.61
CA MET A 2 -1.45 19.09 -41.31
C MET A 2 0.05 19.41 -41.28
N PRO A 3 0.47 20.63 -40.89
CA PRO A 3 1.88 21.01 -40.81
C PRO A 3 2.71 20.03 -39.96
N GLN A 4 3.90 19.66 -40.44
CA GLN A 4 4.82 18.70 -39.79
C GLN A 4 5.09 19.06 -38.31
N HIS A 5 5.17 20.36 -37.98
CA HIS A 5 5.37 20.84 -36.62
C HIS A 5 4.18 20.54 -35.69
N LEU A 6 2.94 20.64 -36.18
CA LEU A 6 1.75 20.32 -35.40
C LEU A 6 1.65 18.81 -35.13
N ARG A 7 2.13 17.97 -36.06
CA ARG A 7 2.23 16.50 -35.85
C ARG A 7 3.25 16.14 -34.77
N ASN A 8 4.41 16.81 -34.76
CA ASN A 8 5.43 16.57 -33.75
C ASN A 8 5.03 17.09 -32.36
N ILE A 9 4.28 18.19 -32.30
CA ILE A 9 3.69 18.71 -31.05
C ILE A 9 2.63 17.73 -30.51
N ALA A 10 1.74 17.21 -31.37
CA ALA A 10 0.75 16.21 -30.96
C ALA A 10 1.42 14.93 -30.42
N LEU A 11 2.45 14.43 -31.13
CA LEU A 11 3.21 13.25 -30.69
C LEU A 11 3.94 13.45 -29.36
N THR A 12 4.46 14.66 -29.10
CA THR A 12 5.15 14.95 -27.84
C THR A 12 4.18 15.13 -26.67
N ILE A 13 2.98 15.68 -26.89
CA ILE A 13 1.92 15.77 -25.88
C ILE A 13 1.42 14.38 -25.47
N GLU A 14 1.20 13.48 -26.43
CA GLU A 14 0.80 12.10 -26.10
C GLU A 14 1.89 11.34 -25.34
N PHE A 15 3.16 11.53 -25.69
CA PHE A 15 4.27 10.92 -24.97
C PHE A 15 4.39 11.44 -23.52
N PHE A 16 4.10 12.73 -23.29
CA PHE A 16 4.09 13.32 -21.96
C PHE A 16 2.91 12.82 -21.10
N ALA A 17 1.74 12.59 -21.71
CA ALA A 17 0.57 12.03 -21.01
C ALA A 17 0.78 10.56 -20.59
N VAL A 18 1.57 9.78 -21.34
CA VAL A 18 1.92 8.40 -20.97
C VAL A 18 2.87 8.34 -19.78
N LEU A 19 3.77 9.32 -19.63
CA LEU A 19 4.71 9.40 -18.50
C LEU A 19 4.07 9.89 -17.20
N ALA A 20 2.92 10.57 -17.28
CA ALA A 20 2.20 11.13 -16.13
C ALA A 20 1.14 10.18 -15.54
N ARG A 21 1.30 8.85 -15.70
CA ARG A 21 0.48 7.88 -14.94
C ARG A 21 1.01 7.79 -13.52
N CYS A 22 0.68 8.77 -12.69
CA CYS A 22 0.72 8.58 -11.25
C CYS A 22 -0.25 7.44 -10.90
N ALA A 23 0.21 6.45 -10.12
CA ALA A 23 -0.69 5.43 -9.60
C ALA A 23 -1.79 6.14 -8.78
N HIS A 24 -3.04 6.05 -9.26
CA HIS A 24 -4.20 6.60 -8.57
C HIS A 24 -4.63 5.61 -7.47
N LEU A 25 -3.91 5.62 -6.34
CA LEU A 25 -4.18 4.75 -5.19
C LEU A 25 -5.35 5.25 -4.31
N ASN A 26 -6.13 6.22 -4.82
CA ASN A 26 -7.23 6.87 -4.13
C ASN A 26 -8.52 6.05 -4.28
N TYR A 27 -8.54 4.87 -3.69
CA TYR A 27 -9.72 4.02 -3.64
C TYR A 27 -10.58 4.37 -2.41
N THR A 28 -11.90 4.40 -2.62
CA THR A 28 -12.88 4.64 -1.56
C THR A 28 -14.02 3.64 -1.70
N GLY A 29 -14.64 3.26 -0.59
CA GLY A 29 -15.73 2.29 -0.58
C GLY A 29 -15.99 1.78 0.83
N GLU A 30 -16.90 0.80 0.92
CA GLU A 30 -17.11 0.05 2.15
C GLU A 30 -16.06 -1.05 2.28
N ALA A 31 -15.60 -1.29 3.50
CA ALA A 31 -14.62 -2.33 3.80
C ALA A 31 -15.07 -3.14 5.01
N VAL A 32 -14.84 -4.45 4.95
CA VAL A 32 -14.95 -5.34 6.11
C VAL A 32 -13.56 -5.50 6.71
N THR A 33 -13.42 -5.26 8.01
CA THR A 33 -12.14 -5.37 8.70
C THR A 33 -12.04 -6.66 9.50
N THR A 34 -10.82 -7.18 9.60
CA THR A 34 -10.45 -8.25 10.51
C THR A 34 -9.21 -7.81 11.31
N ARG A 35 -8.63 -8.70 12.12
CA ARG A 35 -7.40 -8.42 12.87
C ARG A 35 -6.49 -9.63 12.78
N PHE A 36 -5.20 -9.40 12.55
CA PHE A 36 -4.20 -10.46 12.50
C PHE A 36 -2.82 -9.91 12.86
N TRP A 37 -1.93 -10.82 13.24
CA TRP A 37 -0.49 -10.61 13.33
C TRP A 37 0.15 -12.00 13.21
N ASP A 38 0.72 -12.33 12.05
CA ASP A 38 1.32 -13.65 11.78
C ASP A 38 2.86 -13.62 11.81
N CYS A 39 3.44 -12.44 12.08
CA CYS A 39 4.87 -12.14 12.04
C CYS A 39 5.51 -12.28 10.65
N CYS A 40 4.79 -12.68 9.61
CA CYS A 40 5.36 -12.91 8.30
C CYS A 40 5.92 -11.62 7.71
N LYS A 41 6.93 -11.73 6.83
CA LYS A 41 7.35 -10.58 6.02
C LYS A 41 6.14 -10.04 5.24
N PRO A 42 5.82 -8.72 5.35
CA PRO A 42 4.69 -8.14 4.64
C PRO A 42 4.90 -8.24 3.12
N SER A 43 3.83 -8.47 2.37
CA SER A 43 3.95 -8.65 0.92
C SER A 43 4.48 -7.40 0.21
N CYS A 44 4.09 -6.20 0.66
CA CYS A 44 4.62 -4.94 0.17
C CYS A 44 6.09 -4.67 0.58
N GLY A 45 6.71 -5.59 1.35
CA GLY A 45 8.14 -5.59 1.66
C GLY A 45 9.02 -6.29 0.60
N TRP A 46 8.43 -6.81 -0.47
CA TRP A 46 9.18 -7.38 -1.60
C TRP A 46 9.45 -6.32 -2.69
N ASN A 47 10.61 -6.43 -3.34
CA ASN A 47 10.92 -5.60 -4.51
C ASN A 47 9.92 -5.82 -5.64
N GLY A 48 9.59 -4.74 -6.36
CA GLY A 48 8.77 -4.78 -7.57
C GLY A 48 7.27 -4.99 -7.34
N LYS A 49 6.79 -4.90 -6.09
CA LYS A 49 5.36 -5.03 -5.76
C LYS A 49 4.52 -3.82 -6.13
N ALA A 50 5.11 -2.62 -6.12
CA ALA A 50 4.49 -1.38 -6.56
C ALA A 50 5.56 -0.36 -6.94
N GLN A 51 5.13 0.81 -7.42
CA GLN A 51 6.03 1.95 -7.62
C GLN A 51 6.20 2.74 -6.32
N PHE A 52 7.23 2.41 -5.55
CA PHE A 52 7.63 3.12 -4.33
C PHE A 52 9.14 3.43 -4.36
N SER A 53 9.59 4.35 -3.50
CA SER A 53 11.02 4.63 -3.32
C SER A 53 11.75 3.49 -2.60
N ARG A 54 11.05 2.78 -1.70
CA ARG A 54 11.54 1.60 -0.98
C ARG A 54 10.35 0.73 -0.55
N PRO A 55 10.46 -0.61 -0.58
CA PRO A 55 9.45 -1.50 -0.02
C PRO A 55 9.26 -1.27 1.48
N VAL A 56 8.16 -1.83 2.02
CA VAL A 56 7.94 -1.87 3.47
C VAL A 56 9.11 -2.59 4.15
N GLU A 57 9.63 -1.99 5.21
CA GLU A 57 10.77 -2.55 5.94
C GLU A 57 10.40 -3.88 6.59
N SER A 58 11.30 -4.85 6.52
CA SER A 58 11.18 -6.11 7.27
C SER A 58 12.30 -6.17 8.30
N CYS A 59 12.08 -6.96 9.34
CA CYS A 59 13.01 -7.11 10.44
C CYS A 59 13.45 -8.56 10.61
N THR A 60 14.60 -8.76 11.23
CA THR A 60 15.05 -10.05 11.75
C THR A 60 14.21 -10.46 12.96
N ALA A 61 14.35 -11.70 13.45
CA ALA A 61 13.63 -12.18 14.64
C ALA A 61 13.91 -11.36 15.91
N ASP A 62 15.07 -10.70 15.98
CA ASP A 62 15.47 -9.79 17.06
C ASP A 62 15.05 -8.32 16.79
N ASP A 63 14.10 -8.11 15.87
CA ASP A 63 13.50 -6.81 15.53
C ASP A 63 14.48 -5.75 15.01
N LYS A 64 15.51 -6.19 14.28
CA LYS A 64 16.44 -5.30 13.57
C LYS A 64 16.12 -5.25 12.09
N PRO A 65 16.18 -4.10 11.40
CA PRO A 65 16.00 -4.02 9.96
C PRO A 65 16.86 -5.04 9.22
N THR A 66 16.28 -5.72 8.24
CA THR A 66 16.93 -6.78 7.46
C THR A 66 17.01 -6.43 5.97
N ASP A 67 17.74 -7.25 5.22
CA ASP A 67 17.85 -7.11 3.77
C ASP A 67 16.48 -7.28 3.09
N ILE A 68 16.17 -6.42 2.12
CA ILE A 68 14.93 -6.48 1.34
C ILE A 68 14.79 -7.83 0.60
N ALA A 69 15.90 -8.45 0.19
CA ALA A 69 15.92 -9.75 -0.48
C ALA A 69 15.76 -10.93 0.49
N ALA A 70 15.82 -10.73 1.81
CA ALA A 70 15.69 -11.81 2.77
C ALA A 70 14.32 -12.49 2.67
N GLY A 71 14.34 -13.82 2.72
CA GLY A 71 13.14 -14.67 2.66
C GLY A 71 12.22 -14.46 3.87
N THR A 72 10.93 -14.66 3.70
CA THR A 72 9.96 -14.61 4.82
C THR A 72 10.21 -15.75 5.81
N GLY A 73 10.18 -15.44 7.12
CA GLY A 73 10.28 -16.43 8.18
C GLY A 73 9.18 -17.49 8.13
N CYS A 74 8.00 -17.14 7.61
CA CYS A 74 6.88 -18.05 7.40
C CYS A 74 7.11 -19.11 6.31
N ASN A 75 8.22 -19.02 5.58
CA ASN A 75 8.64 -20.01 4.59
C ASN A 75 10.14 -20.35 4.75
N GLY A 76 10.63 -20.36 5.99
CA GLY A 76 12.01 -20.77 6.33
C GLY A 76 13.09 -19.71 6.10
N GLY A 77 12.71 -18.46 5.81
CA GLY A 77 13.63 -17.32 5.73
C GLY A 77 13.90 -16.63 7.07
N SER A 78 14.42 -15.42 7.03
CA SER A 78 14.88 -14.65 8.21
C SER A 78 14.24 -13.27 8.34
N ALA A 79 13.26 -12.93 7.48
CA ALA A 79 12.55 -11.66 7.49
C ALA A 79 11.12 -11.80 8.04
N PHE A 80 10.75 -10.88 8.93
CA PHE A 80 9.50 -10.82 9.67
C PHE A 80 8.94 -9.40 9.60
N GLN A 81 7.66 -9.24 9.96
CA GLN A 81 7.08 -7.92 10.20
C GLN A 81 7.77 -7.25 11.40
N CYS A 82 8.19 -5.98 11.24
CA CYS A 82 8.83 -5.22 12.31
C CYS A 82 7.83 -4.87 13.42
N SER A 83 8.27 -4.85 14.68
CA SER A 83 7.40 -4.52 15.82
C SER A 83 6.87 -3.09 15.75
N ASN A 84 7.64 -2.15 15.20
CA ASN A 84 7.23 -0.76 15.00
C ASN A 84 6.09 -0.60 13.98
N GLN A 85 5.68 -1.67 13.29
CA GLN A 85 4.49 -1.71 12.44
C GLN A 85 3.22 -2.13 13.21
N GLN A 86 3.23 -1.95 14.52
CA GLN A 86 2.04 -2.04 15.39
C GLN A 86 1.17 -0.78 15.30
N PRO A 87 -0.14 -0.87 15.57
CA PRO A 87 -1.00 0.31 15.63
C PRO A 87 -0.78 1.12 16.92
N TRP A 88 -1.12 2.41 16.88
CA TRP A 88 -1.10 3.29 18.06
C TRP A 88 -2.22 4.33 18.01
N ALA A 89 -2.67 4.76 19.18
CA ALA A 89 -3.66 5.82 19.31
C ALA A 89 -2.98 7.20 19.24
N ILE A 90 -3.60 8.13 18.51
CA ILE A 90 -3.26 9.56 18.55
C ILE A 90 -4.08 10.26 19.63
N ASN A 91 -5.36 9.89 19.74
CA ASN A 91 -6.28 10.31 20.79
C ASN A 91 -7.44 9.31 20.88
N ASP A 92 -8.49 9.65 21.63
CA ASP A 92 -9.64 8.76 21.87
C ASP A 92 -10.43 8.42 20.59
N THR A 93 -10.33 9.21 19.51
CA THR A 93 -11.11 9.03 18.28
C THR A 93 -10.27 8.72 17.04
N LEU A 94 -8.95 8.87 17.10
CA LEU A 94 -8.04 8.63 15.97
C LEU A 94 -6.88 7.73 16.34
N SER A 95 -6.63 6.73 15.50
CA SER A 95 -5.44 5.86 15.54
C SER A 95 -4.72 5.81 14.18
N TYR A 96 -3.44 5.45 14.21
CA TYR A 96 -2.67 5.05 13.04
C TYR A 96 -2.28 3.57 13.13
N GLY A 97 -1.96 2.96 12.00
CA GLY A 97 -1.37 1.63 11.97
C GLY A 97 -1.15 1.10 10.56
N TYR A 98 -1.20 -0.21 10.45
CA TYR A 98 -0.91 -0.96 9.23
C TYR A 98 -1.99 -2.01 9.01
N ALA A 99 -2.23 -2.40 7.76
CA ALA A 99 -3.21 -3.43 7.44
C ALA A 99 -2.77 -4.24 6.22
N GLY A 100 -3.01 -5.55 6.25
CA GLY A 100 -3.08 -6.32 5.00
C GLY A 100 -4.34 -5.91 4.24
N VAL A 101 -4.19 -5.42 3.02
CA VAL A 101 -5.30 -4.90 2.21
C VAL A 101 -5.52 -5.77 0.98
N TYR A 102 -6.80 -5.96 0.66
CA TYR A 102 -7.27 -6.47 -0.61
C TYR A 102 -8.38 -5.55 -1.10
N ILE A 103 -8.15 -4.90 -2.24
CA ILE A 103 -9.16 -4.07 -2.91
C ILE A 103 -9.67 -4.85 -4.10
N THR A 104 -10.99 -4.89 -4.25
CA THR A 104 -11.62 -5.71 -5.27
C THR A 104 -11.31 -5.18 -6.69
N PRO A 105 -11.15 -6.08 -7.69
CA PRO A 105 -10.75 -5.70 -9.06
C PRO A 105 -11.67 -4.69 -9.76
N ASP A 106 -12.95 -4.64 -9.39
CA ASP A 106 -13.94 -3.68 -9.89
C ASP A 106 -13.60 -2.25 -9.47
N LEU A 107 -13.04 -2.06 -8.27
CA LEU A 107 -12.56 -0.75 -7.80
C LEU A 107 -11.19 -0.42 -8.38
N THR A 108 -10.29 -1.41 -8.54
CA THR A 108 -8.92 -1.18 -9.00
C THR A 108 -8.74 -1.26 -10.52
N HIS A 109 -9.81 -1.47 -11.29
CA HIS A 109 -9.75 -1.73 -12.73
C HIS A 109 -8.83 -2.91 -13.09
N GLY A 110 -8.86 -3.97 -12.27
CA GLY A 110 -8.00 -5.14 -12.42
C GLY A 110 -6.61 -4.99 -11.81
N GLY A 111 -6.30 -3.86 -11.16
CA GLY A 111 -5.08 -3.67 -10.39
C GLY A 111 -4.98 -4.65 -9.21
N ILE A 112 -3.76 -5.04 -8.87
CA ILE A 112 -3.45 -6.00 -7.81
C ILE A 112 -2.67 -5.29 -6.70
N GLU A 113 -1.62 -5.90 -6.15
CA GLU A 113 -0.82 -5.31 -5.07
C GLU A 113 -0.20 -3.95 -5.44
N ASP A 114 0.07 -3.70 -6.73
CA ASP A 114 0.55 -2.41 -7.21
C ASP A 114 -0.47 -1.28 -7.07
N ALA A 115 -1.75 -1.62 -6.91
CA ALA A 115 -2.85 -0.69 -6.67
C ALA A 115 -3.05 -0.33 -5.19
N TRP A 116 -2.37 -0.97 -4.24
CA TRP A 116 -2.53 -0.59 -2.82
C TRP A 116 -1.26 -0.60 -1.99
N CYS A 117 -0.19 -1.29 -2.39
CA CYS A 117 1.02 -1.34 -1.58
C CYS A 117 1.55 0.05 -1.26
N CYS A 118 1.80 0.27 0.03
CA CYS A 118 2.27 1.53 0.62
C CYS A 118 1.28 2.70 0.56
N ALA A 119 0.07 2.52 0.01
CA ALA A 119 -0.99 3.52 0.05
C ALA A 119 -1.56 3.67 1.47
N CYS A 120 -2.14 4.84 1.75
CA CYS A 120 -2.79 5.11 3.03
C CYS A 120 -4.30 5.23 2.85
N TYR A 121 -5.05 4.58 3.75
CA TYR A 121 -6.51 4.62 3.76
C TYR A 121 -7.02 5.06 5.12
N GLN A 122 -7.99 5.98 5.13
CA GLN A 122 -8.75 6.31 6.33
C GLN A 122 -9.97 5.40 6.43
N LEU A 123 -10.01 4.60 7.49
CA LEU A 123 -11.16 3.81 7.89
C LEU A 123 -12.00 4.62 8.86
N ASN A 124 -13.27 4.84 8.54
CA ASN A 124 -14.26 5.38 9.46
C ASN A 124 -15.16 4.22 9.88
N PHE A 125 -15.15 3.85 11.15
CA PHE A 125 -15.86 2.66 11.61
C PHE A 125 -17.37 2.91 11.64
N THR A 126 -18.12 1.96 11.07
CA THR A 126 -19.59 2.03 10.93
C THR A 126 -20.33 1.03 11.83
N SER A 127 -19.60 0.24 12.63
CA SER A 127 -20.16 -0.76 13.54
C SER A 127 -19.65 -0.57 14.98
N GLU A 128 -20.50 -0.94 15.95
CA GLU A 128 -20.18 -0.88 17.38
C GLU A 128 -19.05 -1.86 17.74
N PRO A 129 -18.18 -1.53 18.72
CA PRO A 129 -18.19 -0.35 19.59
C PRO A 129 -17.37 0.84 19.04
N LEU A 130 -17.06 0.85 17.75
CA LEU A 130 -16.07 1.77 17.16
C LEU A 130 -16.70 2.95 16.40
N ILE A 131 -18.03 3.05 16.36
CA ILE A 131 -18.73 4.15 15.70
C ILE A 131 -18.22 5.49 16.20
N GLY A 132 -17.91 6.40 15.27
CA GLY A 132 -17.36 7.73 15.57
C GLY A 132 -15.84 7.77 15.77
N LYS A 133 -15.15 6.62 15.65
CA LYS A 133 -13.69 6.55 15.61
C LYS A 133 -13.19 6.34 14.18
N SER A 134 -11.95 6.74 13.94
CA SER A 134 -11.26 6.55 12.68
C SER A 134 -9.87 5.94 12.89
N MET A 135 -9.39 5.20 11.91
CA MET A 135 -8.03 4.69 11.86
C MET A 135 -7.45 4.90 10.47
N ILE A 136 -6.28 5.52 10.38
CA ILE A 136 -5.56 5.64 9.11
C ILE A 136 -4.51 4.53 9.06
N VAL A 137 -4.55 3.72 8.01
CA VAL A 137 -3.67 2.57 7.85
C VAL A 137 -2.82 2.70 6.60
N GLN A 138 -1.56 2.28 6.68
CA GLN A 138 -0.76 1.95 5.51
C GLN A 138 -0.98 0.48 5.11
N ALA A 139 -1.19 0.24 3.81
CA ALA A 139 -1.31 -1.09 3.22
C ALA A 139 0.03 -1.73 2.88
#